data_AF-A0A3B9VFF2-F1
#
_entry.id   AF-A0A3B9VFF2-F1
#
_cell.length_a   1.000
_cell.length_b   1.000
_cell.length_c   1.000
_cell.angle_alpha   90.00
_cell.angle_beta   90.00
_cell.angle_gamma   90.00
#
_symmetry.space_group_name_H-M   'P 1'
#
loop_
_entity.id
_entity.type
_entity.pdbx_description
1 polymer ?
#
loop_
_entity_poly.entity_id
_entity_poly.type
_entity_poly.pdbx_seq_one_letter_code
_entity_poly.pdbx_strand_id
1 'polypeptide(L)'
;MYEHQVGVENIYTLIKNNLLGDLTNNMHYAKVITPRNISASKIIRFLRNAKIYNLYNVENDSAEIMEIKISKTSPLNGMTINQFNSRKDAKIGAVINQKGIAYAGETIMHSDDRIIVLVLRDSLVKFYNLIEK
;
A
#
# COMPACT_ATOMS: atom_id res chain seq x y z
N MET A 1 28.90 -14.14 -1.23
CA MET A 1 28.05 -14.66 -0.14
C MET A 1 27.94 -16.16 -0.30
N TYR A 2 28.12 -16.92 0.78
CA TYR A 2 28.18 -18.39 0.78
C TYR A 2 26.88 -19.04 0.26
N GLU A 3 25.76 -18.34 0.40
CA GLU A 3 24.40 -18.86 0.13
C GLU A 3 24.08 -19.02 -1.37
N HIS A 4 24.70 -18.21 -2.25
CA HIS A 4 24.51 -18.32 -3.70
C HIS A 4 25.14 -19.62 -4.28
N GLN A 5 26.06 -20.24 -3.52
CA GLN A 5 26.65 -21.54 -3.87
C GLN A 5 25.73 -22.72 -3.49
N VAL A 6 24.70 -22.50 -2.67
CA VAL A 6 23.85 -23.56 -2.10
C VAL A 6 22.49 -23.67 -2.82
N GLY A 7 22.20 -22.80 -3.80
CA GLY A 7 21.00 -22.93 -4.65
C GLY A 7 19.68 -22.52 -3.96
N VAL A 8 19.74 -21.63 -2.98
CA VAL A 8 18.55 -21.15 -2.27
C VAL A 8 17.77 -20.14 -3.14
N GLU A 9 16.50 -20.43 -3.42
CA GLU A 9 15.64 -19.59 -4.29
C GLU A 9 15.22 -18.24 -3.66
N ASN A 10 15.14 -18.16 -2.33
CA ASN A 10 14.65 -16.96 -1.62
C ASN A 10 15.54 -16.63 -0.42
N ILE A 11 16.18 -15.46 -0.45
CA ILE A 11 17.04 -14.97 0.65
C ILE A 11 16.39 -13.71 1.23
N TYR A 12 16.20 -13.66 2.55
CA TYR A 12 15.67 -12.48 3.24
C TYR A 12 16.77 -11.86 4.11
N THR A 13 17.13 -10.61 3.85
CA THR A 13 18.24 -9.94 4.54
C THR A 13 17.75 -8.72 5.30
N LEU A 14 18.13 -8.64 6.58
CA LEU A 14 17.83 -7.49 7.44
C LEU A 14 18.94 -6.44 7.32
N ILE A 15 18.64 -5.26 6.78
CA ILE A 15 19.60 -4.18 6.64
C ILE A 15 19.23 -3.02 7.56
N LYS A 16 20.19 -2.57 8.38
CA LYS A 16 19.99 -1.45 9.32
C LYS A 16 20.14 -0.06 8.67
N ASN A 17 20.89 0.05 7.57
CA ASN A 17 21.20 1.32 6.92
C ASN A 17 20.85 1.31 5.42
N ASN A 18 20.04 2.27 4.97
CA ASN A 18 19.52 2.33 3.59
C ASN A 18 20.60 2.49 2.52
N LEU A 19 21.79 2.98 2.88
CA LEU A 19 22.91 3.20 1.95
C LEU A 19 23.46 1.90 1.32
N LEU A 20 23.07 0.72 1.84
CA LEU A 20 23.42 -0.57 1.22
C LEU A 20 22.31 -1.15 0.32
N GLY A 21 21.14 -0.53 0.24
CA GLY A 21 20.03 -1.02 -0.61
C GLY A 21 20.42 -1.09 -2.09
N ASP A 22 21.14 -0.07 -2.57
CA ASP A 22 21.58 0.00 -3.97
C ASP A 22 22.61 -1.09 -4.33
N LEU A 23 23.42 -1.55 -3.36
CA LEU A 23 24.35 -2.67 -3.55
C LEU A 23 23.63 -4.02 -3.66
N THR A 24 22.39 -4.12 -3.19
CA THR A 24 21.57 -5.35 -3.23
C THR A 24 20.64 -5.45 -4.43
N ASN A 25 20.37 -4.37 -5.17
CA ASN A 25 19.51 -4.39 -6.36
C ASN A 25 20.03 -5.30 -7.48
N ASN A 26 21.34 -5.59 -7.51
CA ASN A 26 21.95 -6.51 -8.46
C ASN A 26 21.84 -7.99 -8.04
N MET A 27 21.19 -8.31 -6.92
CA MET A 27 21.02 -9.69 -6.45
C MET A 27 19.58 -10.15 -6.64
N HIS A 28 19.35 -10.90 -7.72
CA HIS A 28 18.04 -11.37 -8.17
C HIS A 28 17.22 -12.18 -7.14
N TYR A 29 17.82 -12.65 -6.04
CA TYR A 29 17.20 -13.56 -5.07
C TYR A 29 17.06 -13.00 -3.65
N ALA A 30 17.52 -11.77 -3.40
CA ALA A 30 17.54 -11.18 -2.05
C ALA A 30 16.41 -10.16 -1.86
N LYS A 31 15.45 -10.48 -0.98
CA LYS A 31 14.48 -9.50 -0.47
C LYS A 31 15.05 -8.81 0.77
N VAL A 32 15.15 -7.49 0.71
CA VAL A 32 15.69 -6.69 1.81
C VAL A 32 14.57 -6.15 2.70
N ILE A 33 14.67 -6.39 4.00
CA ILE A 33 13.81 -5.79 5.01
C ILE A 33 14.63 -4.74 5.77
N THR A 34 14.16 -3.49 5.78
CA THR A 34 14.79 -2.40 6.54
C THR A 34 13.88 -1.94 7.69
N PRO A 35 14.14 -2.33 8.95
CA PRO A 35 13.32 -1.96 10.10
C PRO A 35 13.18 -0.46 10.32
N ARG A 36 14.19 0.32 9.92
CA ARG A 36 14.17 1.78 9.99
C ARG A 36 13.05 2.36 9.13
N ASN A 37 12.87 1.84 7.90
CA ASN A 37 11.79 2.28 7.01
C ASN A 37 10.43 1.91 7.59
N ILE A 38 10.28 0.66 8.07
CA ILE A 38 9.03 0.21 8.73
C ILE A 38 8.68 1.11 9.92
N SER A 39 9.66 1.48 10.74
CA SER A 39 9.46 2.33 11.91
C SER A 39 9.11 3.77 11.54
N ALA A 40 9.80 4.35 10.55
CA ALA A 40 9.50 5.69 10.04
C ALA A 40 8.08 5.74 9.43
N SER A 41 7.69 4.74 8.66
CA SER A 41 6.32 4.62 8.12
C SER A 41 5.27 4.56 9.24
N LYS A 42 5.54 3.86 10.35
CA LYS A 42 4.66 3.84 11.53
C LYS A 42 4.52 5.21 12.20
N ILE A 43 5.59 6.01 12.27
CA ILE A 43 5.56 7.37 12.84
C ILE A 43 4.80 8.32 11.91
N ILE A 44 5.10 8.31 10.60
CA ILE A 44 4.40 9.14 9.61
C ILE A 44 2.89 8.84 9.62
N ARG A 45 2.52 7.57 9.78
CA ARG A 45 1.12 7.18 9.99
C ARG A 45 0.50 7.88 11.20
N PHE A 46 1.17 7.88 12.35
CA PHE A 46 0.65 8.47 13.59
C PHE A 46 0.37 9.98 13.45
N LEU A 47 1.13 10.66 12.59
CA LEU A 47 0.97 12.09 12.32
C LEU A 47 -0.11 12.40 11.26
N ARG A 48 -0.65 11.40 10.55
CA ARG A 48 -1.65 11.58 9.49
C ARG A 48 -3.06 11.24 9.97
N ASN A 49 -4.06 11.77 9.25
CA ASN A 49 -5.49 11.66 9.51
C ASN A 49 -5.94 10.29 10.07
N ALA A 50 -6.83 10.33 11.05
CA ALA A 50 -7.34 9.16 11.80
C ALA A 50 -8.04 8.08 10.95
N LYS A 51 -8.25 8.30 9.64
CA LYS A 51 -8.89 7.36 8.72
C LYS A 51 -7.91 6.37 8.07
N ILE A 52 -6.60 6.66 8.09
CA ILE A 52 -5.55 5.85 7.43
C ILE A 52 -4.95 4.86 8.43
N TYR A 53 -5.11 3.57 8.19
CA TYR A 53 -4.62 2.49 9.06
C TYR A 53 -3.19 2.06 8.74
N ASN A 54 -2.84 2.01 7.46
CA ASN A 54 -1.52 1.60 7.00
C ASN A 54 -1.15 2.42 5.75
N LEU A 55 0.15 2.67 5.58
CA LEU A 55 0.71 3.44 4.48
C LEU A 55 2.08 2.87 4.11
N TYR A 56 2.30 2.65 2.82
CA TYR A 56 3.55 2.17 2.26
C TYR A 56 3.86 2.93 0.98
N ASN A 57 5.09 3.43 0.86
CA ASN A 57 5.54 4.06 -0.37
C ASN A 57 6.08 2.98 -1.32
N VAL A 58 5.70 3.08 -2.59
CA VAL A 58 6.29 2.29 -3.67
C VAL A 58 7.65 2.89 -4.03
N GLU A 59 8.55 2.07 -4.58
CA GLU A 59 9.91 2.49 -4.95
C GLU A 59 9.95 3.83 -5.69
N ASN A 60 10.97 4.62 -5.35
CA ASN A 60 11.18 6.00 -5.82
C ASN A 60 10.02 6.98 -5.55
N ASP A 61 9.16 6.69 -4.56
CA ASP A 61 8.01 7.53 -4.17
C ASP A 61 7.02 7.76 -5.33
N SER A 62 6.98 6.83 -6.30
CA SER A 62 6.15 6.91 -7.50
C SER A 62 4.64 6.73 -7.21
N ALA A 63 4.32 5.98 -6.16
CA ALA A 63 2.96 5.73 -5.69
C ALA A 63 2.94 5.43 -4.19
N GLU A 64 1.77 5.55 -3.57
CA GLU A 64 1.52 5.11 -2.20
C GLU A 64 0.44 4.02 -2.18
N ILE A 65 0.67 2.98 -1.39
CA ILE A 65 -0.34 1.99 -1.01
C ILE A 65 -0.84 2.36 0.37
N MET A 66 -2.15 2.48 0.53
CA MET A 66 -2.78 2.82 1.80
C MET A 66 -3.95 1.90 2.12
N GLU A 67 -4.12 1.63 3.41
CA GLU A 67 -5.32 1.04 3.97
C GLU A 67 -6.14 2.14 4.63
N ILE A 68 -7.36 2.36 4.16
CA ILE A 68 -8.20 3.47 4.63
C ILE A 68 -9.65 3.04 4.85
N LYS A 69 -10.28 3.60 5.89
CA LYS A 69 -11.73 3.47 6.12
C LYS A 69 -12.55 4.35 5.17
N ILE A 70 -13.60 3.79 4.58
CA ILE A 70 -14.59 4.55 3.81
C ILE A 70 -15.53 5.31 4.78
N SER A 71 -15.62 6.63 4.62
CA SER A 71 -16.58 7.46 5.36
C SER A 71 -17.99 7.31 4.78
N LYS A 72 -19.00 7.60 5.62
CA LYS A 72 -20.41 7.58 5.19
C LYS A 72 -20.74 8.56 4.07
N THR A 73 -20.01 9.67 4.00
CA THR A 73 -20.17 10.72 3.01
C THR A 73 -19.31 10.51 1.76
N SER A 74 -18.42 9.51 1.78
CA SER A 74 -17.52 9.25 0.67
C SER A 74 -18.31 8.83 -0.58
N PRO A 75 -17.96 9.37 -1.77
CA PRO A 75 -18.50 8.92 -3.04
C PRO A 75 -18.11 7.48 -3.40
N LEU A 76 -17.22 6.84 -2.63
CA LEU A 76 -16.89 5.42 -2.77
C LEU A 76 -17.99 4.50 -2.23
N ASN A 77 -18.84 5.00 -1.32
CA ASN A 77 -19.94 4.23 -0.75
C ASN A 77 -20.98 3.90 -1.83
N GLY A 78 -21.22 2.61 -2.06
CA GLY A 78 -22.10 2.10 -3.12
C GLY A 78 -21.44 1.91 -4.48
N MET A 79 -20.15 2.25 -4.63
CA MET A 79 -19.39 2.01 -5.86
C MET A 79 -18.76 0.61 -5.84
N THR A 80 -18.70 -0.03 -7.01
CA THR A 80 -17.97 -1.29 -7.18
C THR A 80 -16.47 -1.06 -7.35
N ILE A 81 -15.65 -2.08 -7.06
CA ILE A 81 -14.21 -2.04 -7.34
C ILE A 81 -13.94 -1.72 -8.82
N ASN A 82 -14.67 -2.34 -9.76
CA ASN A 82 -14.51 -2.09 -11.20
C ASN A 82 -14.82 -0.65 -11.60
N GLN A 83 -15.89 -0.07 -11.07
CA GLN A 83 -16.22 1.34 -11.33
C GLN A 83 -15.10 2.27 -10.87
N PHE A 84 -14.57 2.06 -9.66
CA PHE A 84 -13.43 2.85 -9.18
C PHE A 84 -12.17 2.59 -10.01
N ASN A 85 -11.87 1.33 -10.32
CA ASN A 85 -10.68 0.92 -11.07
C ASN A 85 -10.73 1.30 -12.55
N SER A 86 -11.79 1.94 -13.06
CA SER A 86 -11.77 2.61 -14.36
C SER A 86 -10.77 3.80 -14.40
N ARG A 87 -10.44 4.34 -13.23
CA ARG A 87 -9.46 5.43 -13.07
C ARG A 87 -8.05 5.00 -13.44
N LYS A 88 -7.24 5.96 -13.90
CA LYS A 88 -5.81 5.73 -14.22
C LYS A 88 -4.87 6.06 -13.06
N ASP A 89 -5.34 6.88 -12.12
CA ASP A 89 -4.53 7.48 -11.05
C ASP A 89 -4.55 6.72 -9.72
N ALA A 90 -5.51 5.80 -9.55
CA ALA A 90 -5.64 4.98 -8.36
C ALA A 90 -6.31 3.64 -8.68
N LYS A 91 -5.94 2.59 -7.92
CA LYS A 91 -6.51 1.25 -8.02
C LYS A 91 -6.78 0.67 -6.64
N ILE A 92 -7.96 0.11 -6.44
CA ILE A 92 -8.32 -0.67 -5.26
C ILE A 92 -7.90 -2.12 -5.52
N GLY A 93 -7.06 -2.64 -4.63
CA GLY A 93 -6.62 -4.03 -4.65
C GLY A 93 -7.51 -4.96 -3.81
N ALA A 94 -8.10 -4.44 -2.73
CA ALA A 94 -8.99 -5.22 -1.88
C ALA A 94 -9.91 -4.34 -1.03
N VAL A 95 -11.05 -4.93 -0.65
CA VAL A 95 -11.99 -4.42 0.35
C VAL A 95 -11.96 -5.38 1.54
N ILE A 96 -11.83 -4.84 2.75
CA ILE A 96 -11.76 -5.58 4.00
C ILE A 96 -12.93 -5.14 4.88
N ASN A 97 -13.77 -6.10 5.24
CA ASN A 97 -14.93 -5.87 6.10
C ASN A 97 -15.12 -7.05 7.08
N GLN A 98 -16.23 -7.05 7.81
CA GLN A 98 -16.52 -8.10 8.79
C GLN A 98 -16.67 -9.50 8.18
N LYS A 99 -16.94 -9.61 6.88
CA LYS A 99 -17.08 -10.88 6.15
C LYS A 99 -15.73 -11.40 5.63
N GLY A 100 -14.64 -10.63 5.79
CA GLY A 100 -13.31 -10.99 5.34
C GLY A 100 -12.76 -10.03 4.28
N ILE A 101 -11.97 -10.56 3.35
CA ILE A 101 -11.29 -9.82 2.29
C ILE A 101 -11.94 -10.16 0.95
N ALA A 102 -12.35 -9.15 0.20
CA ALA A 102 -12.92 -9.26 -1.13
C ALA A 102 -12.07 -8.49 -2.16
N TYR A 103 -11.90 -9.07 -3.34
CA TYR A 103 -11.08 -8.54 -4.43
C TYR A 103 -11.78 -8.67 -5.80
N ALA A 104 -13.00 -9.20 -5.84
CA ALA A 104 -13.78 -9.32 -7.07
C ALA A 104 -14.22 -7.93 -7.55
N GLY A 105 -14.12 -7.67 -8.85
CA GLY A 105 -14.48 -6.38 -9.45
C GLY A 105 -15.91 -5.92 -9.17
N GLU A 106 -16.84 -6.87 -9.04
CA GLU A 106 -18.26 -6.63 -8.71
C GLU A 106 -18.50 -6.26 -7.24
N THR A 107 -17.49 -6.38 -6.38
CA THR A 107 -17.62 -6.11 -4.95
C THR A 107 -18.03 -4.66 -4.75
N ILE A 108 -19.20 -4.45 -4.14
CA ILE A 108 -19.70 -3.14 -3.75
C ILE A 108 -19.02 -2.74 -2.44
N MET A 109 -18.44 -1.55 -2.45
CA MET A 109 -17.85 -0.95 -1.27
C MET A 109 -18.90 -0.24 -0.44
N HIS A 110 -18.84 -0.40 0.87
CA HIS A 110 -19.75 0.24 1.80
C HIS A 110 -19.03 1.15 2.78
N SER A 111 -19.80 2.04 3.40
CA SER A 111 -19.35 2.79 4.56
C SER A 111 -18.82 1.85 5.63
N ASP A 112 -17.80 2.29 6.35
CA ASP A 112 -17.09 1.51 7.38
C ASP A 112 -16.22 0.34 6.87
N ASP A 113 -16.29 -0.02 5.59
CA ASP A 113 -15.30 -0.91 4.98
C ASP A 113 -13.92 -0.25 4.98
N ARG A 114 -12.88 -1.08 4.99
CA ARG A 114 -11.51 -0.65 4.73
C ARG A 114 -11.10 -1.06 3.34
N ILE A 115 -10.40 -0.19 2.61
CA ILE A 115 -9.88 -0.52 1.29
C ILE A 115 -8.37 -0.47 1.29
N ILE A 116 -7.75 -1.38 0.54
CA ILE A 116 -6.36 -1.28 0.15
C ILE A 116 -6.34 -0.63 -1.23
N VAL A 117 -5.73 0.54 -1.32
CA VAL A 117 -5.68 1.34 -2.55
C VAL A 117 -4.25 1.76 -2.86
N LEU A 118 -3.85 1.62 -4.11
CA LEU A 118 -2.63 2.19 -4.67
C LEU A 118 -2.98 3.49 -5.37
N VAL A 119 -2.26 4.57 -5.08
CA VAL A 119 -2.50 5.91 -5.63
C VAL A 119 -1.17 6.47 -6.14
N LEU A 120 -1.16 6.97 -7.37
CA LEU A 120 0.02 7.66 -7.92
C LEU A 120 0.32 8.92 -7.12
N ARG A 121 1.61 9.24 -6.97
CA ARG A 121 2.08 10.38 -6.15
C ARG A 121 1.38 11.69 -6.49
N ASP A 122 1.28 12.01 -7.78
CA ASP A 122 0.68 13.25 -8.29
C ASP A 122 -0.83 13.36 -8.01
N SER A 123 -1.48 12.25 -7.69
CA SER A 123 -2.92 12.18 -7.46
C SER A 123 -3.31 12.00 -5.99
N LEU A 124 -2.34 11.99 -5.08
CA LEU A 124 -2.59 11.81 -3.64
C LEU A 124 -3.53 12.88 -3.08
N VAL A 125 -3.27 14.16 -3.35
CA VAL A 125 -4.11 15.26 -2.84
C VAL A 125 -5.55 15.14 -3.37
N LYS A 126 -5.69 14.82 -4.66
CA LYS A 126 -7.00 14.59 -5.30
C LYS A 126 -7.72 13.39 -4.68
N PHE A 127 -7.00 12.32 -4.37
CA PHE A 127 -7.56 11.15 -3.70
C PHE A 127 -7.97 11.47 -2.26
N TYR A 128 -7.15 12.19 -1.49
CA TYR A 128 -7.49 12.64 -0.13
C TYR A 128 -8.77 13.50 -0.10
N ASN A 129 -8.94 14.40 -1.07
CA ASN A 129 -10.17 15.19 -1.17
C ASN A 129 -11.41 14.35 -1.54
N LEU A 130 -11.23 13.22 -2.23
CA LEU A 130 -12.32 12.31 -2.58
C LEU A 130 -12.85 11.57 -1.35
N ILE A 131 -11.97 11.20 -0.42
CA ILE A 131 -12.28 10.41 0.79
C ILE A 131 -12.67 11.27 2.00
N GLU A 132 -12.35 12.56 1.98
CA GLU A 132 -12.75 13.51 3.03
C GLU A 132 -14.14 14.11 2.84
N LYS A 133 -14.61 14.22 1.59
CA LYS A 133 -15.99 14.58 1.29
C LYS A 133 -16.94 13.51 1.80
#